data_AF-A0A3N4GPK2-F1
#
_entry.id   AF-A0A3N4GPK2-F1
#
_cell.length_a   1.000
_cell.length_b   1.000
_cell.length_c   1.000
_cell.angle_alpha   90.00
_cell.angle_beta   90.00
_cell.angle_gamma   90.00
#
_symmetry.space_group_name_H-M   'P 1'
#
loop_
_entity.id
_entity.type
_entity.pdbx_description
1 polymer ?
#
loop_
_entity_poly.entity_id
_entity_poly.type
_entity_poly.pdbx_seq_one_letter_code
_entity_poly.pdbx_strand_id
1 'polypeptide(L)'
;MSDTDQQSRELVFAALADHVRRQILDTLASHGECSAGFISDQISSVGRTTVSTHLKALKMSGMVVERRSGRHRYFSIDPAGPANDALQFLQDMLERALVVGEESTSSSEGHSEDRSARVRRQA
;
A
#
# COMPACT_ATOMS: atom_id res chain seq x y z
N MET A 1 8.06 20.52 -7.18
CA MET A 1 8.12 19.05 -7.09
C MET A 1 7.18 18.63 -5.98
N SER A 2 5.86 18.71 -6.23
CA SER A 2 4.86 18.54 -5.15
C SER A 2 3.54 18.00 -5.68
N ASP A 3 3.09 18.43 -6.86
CA ASP A 3 1.86 17.89 -7.46
C ASP A 3 2.07 16.59 -8.25
N THR A 4 3.20 16.45 -8.95
CA THR A 4 3.51 15.25 -9.75
C THR A 4 3.72 14.02 -8.88
N ASP A 5 4.36 14.19 -7.73
CA ASP A 5 4.65 13.10 -6.79
C ASP A 5 3.36 12.66 -6.07
N GLN A 6 2.51 13.63 -5.72
CA GLN A 6 1.19 13.39 -5.14
C GLN A 6 0.29 12.62 -6.13
N GLN A 7 0.22 13.07 -7.38
CA GLN A 7 -0.56 12.40 -8.42
C GLN A 7 -0.05 10.99 -8.71
N SER A 8 1.27 10.80 -8.73
CA SER A 8 1.87 9.47 -8.94
C SER A 8 1.54 8.51 -7.80
N ARG A 9 1.60 8.99 -6.55
CA ARG A 9 1.19 8.22 -5.37
C ARG A 9 -0.28 7.82 -5.39
N GLU A 10 -1.18 8.73 -5.77
CA GLU A 10 -2.61 8.43 -5.91
C GLU A 10 -2.85 7.29 -6.92
N LEU A 11 -2.13 7.30 -8.04
CA LEU A 11 -2.21 6.22 -9.03
C LEU A 11 -1.68 4.90 -8.48
N VAL A 12 -0.61 4.90 -7.67
CA VAL A 12 -0.08 3.70 -7.01
C VAL A 12 -1.09 3.13 -6.03
N PHE A 13 -1.66 3.96 -5.14
CA PHE A 13 -2.66 3.48 -4.18
C PHE A 13 -3.92 2.98 -4.88
N ALA A 14 -4.40 3.70 -5.89
CA ALA A 14 -5.50 3.23 -6.73
C ALA A 14 -5.17 1.89 -7.38
N ALA A 15 -3.94 1.71 -7.90
CA ALA A 15 -3.50 0.45 -8.49
C ALA A 15 -3.50 -0.70 -7.47
N LEU A 16 -3.03 -0.49 -6.24
CA LEU A 16 -2.95 -1.51 -5.20
C LEU A 16 -4.30 -1.87 -4.55
N ALA A 17 -5.31 -0.99 -4.63
CA ALA A 17 -6.62 -1.20 -4.01
C ALA A 17 -7.39 -2.41 -4.59
N ASP A 18 -7.06 -2.86 -5.80
CA ASP A 18 -7.76 -3.95 -6.49
C ASP A 18 -7.05 -5.29 -6.29
N HIS A 19 -7.82 -6.31 -5.95
CA HIS A 19 -7.30 -7.65 -5.65
C HIS A 19 -6.69 -8.35 -6.87
N VAL A 20 -7.24 -8.16 -8.08
CA VAL A 20 -6.72 -8.77 -9.31
C VAL A 20 -5.40 -8.10 -9.68
N ARG A 21 -5.30 -6.77 -9.53
CA ARG A 21 -4.02 -6.06 -9.74
C ARG A 21 -2.94 -6.54 -8.78
N ARG A 22 -3.28 -6.82 -7.52
CA ARG A 22 -2.35 -7.44 -6.57
C ARG A 22 -1.94 -8.86 -6.98
N GLN A 23 -2.86 -9.69 -7.50
CA GLN A 23 -2.52 -11.01 -8.04
C GLN A 23 -1.58 -10.95 -9.25
N ILE A 24 -1.77 -9.97 -10.14
CA ILE A 24 -0.85 -9.74 -11.27
C ILE A 24 0.54 -9.39 -10.75
N LEU A 25 0.62 -8.44 -9.82
CA LEU A 25 1.90 -8.01 -9.24
C LEU A 25 2.60 -9.18 -8.52
N ASP A 26 1.87 -9.98 -7.76
CA ASP A 26 2.41 -11.18 -7.08
C ASP A 26 2.93 -12.22 -8.08
N THR A 27 2.21 -12.43 -9.19
CA THR A 27 2.64 -13.31 -10.28
C THR A 27 3.96 -12.83 -10.88
N LEU A 28 4.09 -11.53 -11.13
CA LEU A 28 5.31 -10.90 -11.65
C LEU A 28 6.45 -10.92 -10.64
N ALA A 29 6.17 -10.69 -9.35
CA ALA A 29 7.18 -10.79 -8.29
C ALA A 29 7.77 -12.19 -8.19
N SER A 30 6.94 -13.22 -8.37
CA SER A 30 7.35 -14.62 -8.25
C SER A 30 8.07 -15.16 -9.49
N HIS A 31 7.71 -14.69 -10.70
CA HIS A 31 8.22 -15.25 -11.96
C HIS A 31 9.13 -14.29 -12.74
N GLY A 32 9.26 -13.04 -12.29
CA GLY A 32 9.96 -11.99 -13.01
C GLY A 32 9.15 -11.48 -14.21
N GLU A 33 9.77 -11.44 -15.39
CA GLU A 33 9.14 -10.95 -16.59
C GLU A 33 8.23 -12.01 -17.24
N CYS A 34 6.94 -11.68 -17.40
CA CYS A 34 5.94 -12.61 -17.91
C CYS A 34 5.20 -12.05 -19.13
N SER A 35 4.77 -12.92 -20.04
CA SER A 35 3.91 -12.52 -21.14
C SER A 35 2.47 -12.23 -20.67
N ALA A 36 1.73 -11.38 -21.38
CA ALA A 36 0.31 -11.13 -21.11
C ALA A 36 -0.54 -12.42 -21.12
N GLY A 37 -0.18 -13.38 -21.97
CA GLY A 37 -0.84 -14.69 -22.05
C GLY A 37 -0.62 -15.48 -20.76
N PHE A 38 0.65 -15.62 -20.36
CA PHE A 38 1.01 -16.32 -19.11
C PHE A 38 0.31 -15.70 -17.89
N ILE A 39 0.34 -14.37 -17.76
CA ILE A 39 -0.35 -13.67 -16.65
C ILE A 39 -1.85 -13.97 -16.67
N SER A 40 -2.47 -14.00 -17.85
CA SER A 40 -3.90 -14.31 -17.97
C SER A 40 -4.23 -15.75 -17.60
N ASP A 41 -3.34 -16.69 -17.91
CA ASP A 41 -3.56 -18.11 -17.60
C ASP A 41 -3.39 -18.39 -16.09
N GLN A 42 -2.58 -17.59 -15.38
CA GLN A 42 -2.43 -17.66 -13.92
C GLN A 42 -3.61 -17.06 -13.14
N ILE A 43 -4.40 -16.19 -13.76
CA ILE A 43 -5.49 -15.46 -13.11
C ILE A 43 -6.83 -16.00 -13.61
N SER A 44 -7.35 -17.00 -12.89
CA SER A 44 -8.62 -17.65 -13.23
C SER A 44 -9.87 -16.87 -12.81
N SER A 45 -9.72 -15.86 -11.96
CA SER A 45 -10.83 -15.05 -11.42
C SER A 45 -11.48 -14.12 -12.45
N VAL A 46 -10.75 -13.75 -13.52
CA VAL A 46 -11.21 -12.82 -14.56
C VAL A 46 -10.73 -13.22 -15.95
N GLY A 47 -11.41 -12.74 -16.99
CA GLY A 47 -11.02 -13.01 -18.38
C GLY A 47 -9.84 -12.16 -18.89
N ARG A 48 -9.25 -12.58 -20.02
CA ARG A 48 -8.11 -11.93 -20.70
C ARG A 48 -8.30 -10.43 -20.98
N THR A 49 -9.51 -10.01 -21.32
CA THR A 49 -9.84 -8.59 -21.54
C THR A 49 -9.67 -7.78 -20.26
N THR A 50 -10.15 -8.30 -19.14
CA THR A 50 -10.04 -7.68 -17.82
C THR A 50 -8.58 -7.62 -17.36
N VAL A 51 -7.83 -8.71 -17.56
CA VAL A 51 -6.38 -8.74 -17.28
C VAL A 51 -5.64 -7.66 -18.09
N SER A 52 -5.98 -7.50 -19.37
CA SER A 52 -5.37 -6.46 -20.23
C SER A 52 -5.67 -5.05 -19.73
N THR A 53 -6.89 -4.80 -19.25
CA THR A 53 -7.27 -3.52 -18.62
C THR A 53 -6.48 -3.27 -17.33
N HIS A 54 -6.32 -4.29 -16.49
CA HIS A 54 -5.53 -4.19 -15.26
C HIS A 54 -4.04 -3.95 -15.55
N LEU A 55 -3.45 -4.63 -16.54
CA LEU A 55 -2.08 -4.38 -16.98
C LEU A 55 -1.89 -2.95 -17.48
N LYS A 56 -2.89 -2.39 -18.19
CA LYS A 56 -2.87 -0.98 -18.59
C LYS A 56 -2.89 -0.05 -17.38
N ALA A 57 -3.75 -0.30 -16.40
CA ALA A 57 -3.82 0.50 -15.18
C ALA A 57 -2.50 0.46 -14.38
N LEU A 58 -1.93 -0.74 -14.21
CA LEU A 58 -0.63 -0.93 -13.55
C LEU A 58 0.52 -0.23 -14.28
N LYS A 59 0.48 -0.21 -15.61
CA LYS A 59 1.46 0.52 -16.42
C LYS A 59 1.29 2.03 -16.25
N MET A 60 0.06 2.53 -16.23
CA MET A 60 -0.25 3.95 -16.03
C MET A 60 0.18 4.44 -14.65
N SER A 61 0.13 3.58 -13.62
CA SER A 61 0.64 3.90 -12.29
C SER A 61 2.15 3.73 -12.14
N GLY A 62 2.87 3.32 -13.19
CA GLY A 62 4.31 3.05 -13.12
C GLY A 62 4.70 1.84 -12.26
N MET A 63 3.77 0.96 -11.91
CA MET A 63 4.06 -0.25 -11.12
C MET A 63 4.69 -1.35 -11.97
N VAL A 64 4.42 -1.34 -13.27
CA VAL A 64 4.95 -2.31 -14.24
C VAL A 64 5.44 -1.60 -15.50
N VAL A 65 6.44 -2.20 -16.15
CA VAL A 65 6.90 -1.82 -17.49
C VAL A 65 6.41 -2.83 -18.53
N GLU A 66 6.26 -2.39 -19.78
CA GLU A 66 5.91 -3.25 -20.91
C GLU A 66 7.07 -3.28 -21.90
N ARG A 67 7.54 -4.49 -22.22
CA ARG A 67 8.49 -4.74 -23.31
C ARG A 67 7.83 -5.52 -24.43
N ARG A 68 8.06 -5.11 -25.68
CA ARG A 68 7.53 -5.80 -26.86
C ARG A 68 8.59 -6.70 -27.48
N SER A 69 8.21 -7.94 -27.77
CA SER A 69 9.05 -8.89 -28.51
C SER A 69 8.20 -9.59 -29.57
N GLY A 70 8.37 -9.16 -30.82
CA GLY A 70 7.52 -9.59 -31.93
C GLY A 70 6.04 -9.28 -31.66
N ARG A 71 5.21 -10.33 -31.65
CA ARG A 71 3.76 -10.24 -31.40
C ARG A 71 3.39 -10.27 -29.91
N HIS A 72 4.35 -10.57 -29.04
CA HIS A 72 4.12 -10.73 -27.61
C HIS A 72 4.48 -9.47 -26.83
N ARG A 73 3.71 -9.24 -25.77
CA ARG A 73 3.97 -8.19 -24.76
C ARG A 73 4.37 -8.87 -23.47
N TYR A 74 5.48 -8.42 -22.92
CA TYR A 74 6.07 -8.88 -21.67
C TYR A 74 5.97 -7.76 -20.64
N PHE A 75 5.68 -8.14 -19.41
CA PHE A 75 5.51 -7.24 -18.28
C PHE A 75 6.42 -7.68 -17.14
N SER A 76 6.97 -6.70 -16.43
CA SER A 76 7.72 -6.90 -15.19
C SER A 76 7.39 -5.75 -14.23
N ILE A 77 7.59 -5.97 -12.93
CA ILE A 77 7.56 -4.89 -11.95
C ILE A 77 8.63 -3.86 -12.29
N ASP A 78 8.33 -2.58 -12.06
CA ASP A 78 9.31 -1.49 -12.14
C ASP A 78 9.80 -1.12 -10.73
N PRO A 79 11.01 -1.57 -10.31
CA PRO A 79 11.55 -1.25 -9.00
C PRO A 79 11.89 0.23 -8.83
N ALA A 80 12.08 0.95 -9.94
CA ALA A 80 12.37 2.38 -9.97
C ALA A 80 11.10 3.24 -10.14
N GLY A 81 9.92 2.60 -10.19
CA GLY A 81 8.64 3.28 -10.29
C GLY A 81 8.24 4.03 -9.01
N PRO A 82 7.10 4.75 -9.03
CA PRO A 82 6.63 5.60 -7.92
C PRO A 82 6.17 4.82 -6.68
N ALA A 83 6.34 3.49 -6.66
CA ALA A 83 5.96 2.63 -5.54
C ALA A 83 6.74 2.98 -4.26
N ASN A 84 8.01 3.35 -4.38
CA ASN A 84 8.86 3.70 -3.24
C ASN A 84 8.35 4.97 -2.54
N ASP A 85 7.94 5.98 -3.31
CA ASP A 85 7.40 7.23 -2.76
C ASP A 85 6.08 6.96 -2.00
N ALA A 86 5.23 6.07 -2.54
CA ALA A 86 4.00 5.66 -1.87
C ALA A 86 4.27 4.90 -0.57
N LEU A 87 5.28 4.03 -0.57
CA LEU A 87 5.69 3.29 0.63
C LEU A 87 6.25 4.24 1.70
N GLN A 88 7.15 5.15 1.34
CA GLN A 88 7.71 6.14 2.25
C GLN A 88 6.62 7.00 2.88
N PHE A 89 5.67 7.49 2.07
CA PHE A 89 4.54 8.26 2.59
C PHE A 89 3.71 7.47 3.61
N LEU A 90 3.44 6.19 3.32
CA LEU A 90 2.68 5.33 4.24
C LEU A 90 3.44 5.10 5.55
N GLN A 91 4.76 4.89 5.48
CA GLN A 91 5.63 4.76 6.66
C GLN A 91 5.61 6.05 7.49
N ASP A 92 5.87 7.21 6.89
CA ASP A 92 5.86 8.51 7.58
C ASP A 92 4.48 8.82 8.21
N MET A 93 3.40 8.40 7.56
CA MET A 93 2.04 8.56 8.08
C MET A 93 1.81 7.68 9.32
N LEU A 94 2.21 6.42 9.28
CA LEU A 94 2.05 5.48 10.40
C LEU A 94 2.95 5.86 11.58
N GLU A 95 4.19 6.27 11.34
CA GLU A 95 5.10 6.74 12.39
C GLU A 95 4.52 7.94 13.15
N ARG A 96 3.97 8.93 12.43
CA ARG A 96 3.28 10.07 13.07
C ARG A 96 2.06 9.62 13.87
N ALA A 97 1.31 8.63 13.40
CA ALA A 97 0.16 8.10 14.13
C ALA A 97 0.58 7.39 15.44
N LEU A 98 1.76 6.78 15.49
CA LEU A 98 2.29 6.13 16.68
C LEU A 98 2.71 7.15 17.77
N VAL A 99 3.36 8.25 17.39
CA VAL A 99 3.79 9.32 18.33
C VAL A 99 2.59 9.94 19.06
N VAL A 100 1.48 10.15 18.36
CA VAL A 100 0.24 10.69 18.95
C VAL A 100 -0.40 9.72 19.96
N GLY A 101 -0.18 8.42 19.80
CA GLY A 101 -0.65 7.40 20.74
C GLY A 101 0.11 7.37 22.06
N GLU A 102 1.40 7.71 22.05
CA GLU A 102 2.27 7.67 23.25
C GLU A 102 2.01 8.85 24.20
N GLU A 103 1.75 10.06 23.68
CA GLU A 103 1.44 11.24 24.49
C GLU A 103 0.14 11.08 25.31
N SER A 104 -0.81 10.27 24.81
CA SER A 104 -2.09 9.99 25.47
C SER A 104 -1.99 8.93 26.59
N THR A 105 -0.90 8.15 26.66
CA THR A 105 -0.71 7.10 27.68
C THR A 105 0.13 7.57 28.87
N SER A 106 0.97 8.59 28.71
CA SER A 106 1.80 9.14 29.81
C SER A 106 1.05 10.05 30.79
N SER A 107 -0.21 10.42 30.51
CA SER A 107 -1.00 11.35 31.34
C SER A 107 -1.98 10.67 32.30
N SER A 108 -1.96 9.32 32.43
CA SER A 108 -2.85 8.57 33.34
C SER A 108 -2.18 7.90 34.55
N GLU A 109 -0.84 7.94 34.67
CA GLU A 109 -0.13 7.45 35.86
C GLU A 109 0.34 8.61 36.75
N GLY A 110 -0.60 9.22 37.46
CA GLY A 110 -0.26 10.34 38.34
C GLY A 110 -1.36 10.81 39.26
N HIS A 111 -2.22 9.93 39.79
CA HIS A 111 -3.06 10.22 40.95
C HIS A 111 -3.28 8.91 41.76
N SER A 112 -2.21 8.40 42.35
CA SER A 112 -2.30 7.50 43.51
C SER A 112 -2.12 8.32 44.78
N GLU A 113 -2.92 7.98 45.79
CA GLU A 113 -2.70 8.25 47.22
C GLU A 113 -2.79 9.71 47.71
N ASP A 114 -4.02 10.16 48.00
CA ASP A 114 -4.32 10.66 49.35
C ASP A 114 -5.84 10.70 49.61
N ARG A 115 -6.39 9.62 50.17
CA ARG A 115 -7.71 9.69 50.82
C ARG A 115 -7.71 8.87 52.11
N SER A 116 -6.64 9.06 52.90
CA SER A 116 -6.59 8.66 54.31
C SER A 116 -6.60 9.92 55.16
N ALA A 117 -7.79 10.43 55.48
CA ALA A 117 -8.14 11.07 56.77
C ALA A 117 -9.40 11.94 56.63
N ARG A 118 -10.17 11.99 57.73
CA ARG A 118 -11.42 12.75 57.99
C ARG A 118 -12.67 12.06 57.41
N VAL A 119 -13.68 11.67 58.19
CA VAL A 119 -14.17 12.23 59.46
C VAL A 119 -14.71 11.09 60.34
N ARG A 120 -14.12 10.94 61.53
CA ARG A 120 -14.80 10.35 62.70
C ARG A 120 -15.61 11.46 63.39
N ARG A 121 -16.75 11.05 63.98
CA ARG A 121 -17.62 11.75 64.95
C ARG A 121 -18.76 12.58 64.34
N GLN A 122 -19.99 12.14 64.54
CA GLN A 122 -20.78 12.55 65.71
C GLN A 122 -21.98 11.62 65.92
N ALA A 123 -22.12 11.15 67.16
CA ALA A 123 -23.34 10.68 67.79
C ALA A 123 -23.64 11.66 68.94
#